data_AF-A0A9X1QXN3-F1
#
_entry.id   AF-A0A9X1QXN3-F1
#
_cell.length_a   1.000
_cell.length_b   1.000
_cell.length_c   1.000
_cell.angle_alpha   90.00
_cell.angle_beta   90.00
_cell.angle_gamma   90.00
#
_symmetry.space_group_name_H-M   'P 1'
#
loop_
_entity.id
_entity.type
_entity.pdbx_description
1 polymer ?
#
loop_
_entity_poly.entity_id
_entity_poly.type
_entity_poly.pdbx_seq_one_letter_code
_entity_poly.pdbx_strand_id
1 'polypeptide(L)'
;FTLENITASIFANGGITNVDVNYYDDAAGLPGALIGSEASVTIDNQTVIGNNFGFDVNEVEMTVTPFTFMGQAGSPTTYWVELSVTDGGATGSVFWVVTSST
;
A
#
# COMPACT_ATOMS: atom_id res chain seq x y z
N PHE A 1 7.35 11.80 10.67
CA PHE A 1 6.41 10.72 11.03
C PHE A 1 7.12 9.41 10.77
N THR A 2 6.88 8.39 11.61
CA THR A 2 7.45 7.06 11.39
C THR A 2 6.31 6.12 11.02
N LEU A 3 6.42 5.50 9.85
CA LEU A 3 5.49 4.48 9.37
C LEU A 3 5.96 3.12 9.86
N GLU A 4 5.07 2.36 10.48
CA GLU A 4 5.35 1.01 10.99
C GLU A 4 4.34 -0.02 10.46
N ASN A 5 3.11 0.41 10.16
CA ASN A 5 2.04 -0.46 9.66
C ASN A 5 1.28 0.19 8.51
N ILE A 6 0.78 -0.64 7.60
CA ILE A 6 -0.07 -0.26 6.47
C ILE A 6 -1.30 -1.16 6.46
N THR A 7 -2.48 -0.56 6.34
CA THR A 7 -3.74 -1.28 6.06
C THR A 7 -4.24 -0.84 4.69
N ALA A 8 -4.53 -1.79 3.80
CA ALA A 8 -5.01 -1.51 2.45
C ALA A 8 -6.16 -2.45 2.06
N SER A 9 -7.09 -1.94 1.26
CA SER A 9 -8.17 -2.74 0.65
C SER A 9 -7.88 -3.00 -0.82
N ILE A 10 -7.83 -4.27 -1.21
CA ILE A 10 -7.30 -4.73 -2.50
C ILE A 10 -8.25 -5.76 -3.11
N PHE A 11 -8.66 -5.54 -4.36
CA PHE A 11 -9.40 -6.54 -5.14
C PHE A 11 -8.43 -7.60 -5.67
N ALA A 12 -8.62 -8.85 -5.25
CA ALA A 12 -7.86 -10.00 -5.73
C ALA A 12 -8.57 -11.29 -5.34
N ASN A 13 -8.59 -12.28 -6.23
CA ASN A 13 -9.07 -13.62 -5.90
C ASN A 13 -7.92 -14.49 -5.38
N GLY A 14 -8.19 -15.33 -4.39
CA GLY A 14 -7.17 -16.18 -3.76
C GLY A 14 -6.27 -15.45 -2.76
N GLY A 15 -6.65 -14.24 -2.33
CA GLY A 15 -5.91 -13.44 -1.35
C GLY A 15 -4.64 -12.79 -1.92
N ILE A 16 -3.83 -12.22 -1.03
CA ILE A 16 -2.56 -11.56 -1.34
C ILE A 16 -1.39 -12.41 -0.84
N THR A 17 -0.40 -12.64 -1.71
CA THR A 17 0.77 -13.49 -1.39
C THR A 17 2.06 -12.72 -1.21
N ASN A 18 2.20 -11.58 -1.85
CA ASN A 18 3.36 -10.69 -1.69
C ASN A 18 2.95 -9.24 -1.83
N VAL A 19 3.59 -8.38 -1.04
CA VAL A 19 3.56 -6.93 -1.23
C VAL A 19 4.98 -6.40 -1.13
N ASP A 20 5.41 -5.64 -2.12
CA ASP A 20 6.59 -4.79 -2.05
C ASP A 20 6.13 -3.34 -1.85
N VAL A 21 6.88 -2.56 -1.09
CA VAL A 21 6.54 -1.17 -0.75
C VAL A 21 7.65 -0.25 -1.23
N ASN A 22 7.28 0.82 -1.93
CA ASN A 22 8.20 1.87 -2.35
C ASN A 22 7.75 3.23 -1.81
N TYR A 23 8.70 4.02 -1.33
CA TYR A 23 8.47 5.37 -0.78
C TYR A 23 9.09 6.41 -1.70
N TYR A 24 8.34 7.47 -2.01
CA TYR A 24 8.81 8.55 -2.87
C TYR A 24 8.61 9.91 -2.22
N ASP A 25 9.49 10.85 -2.55
CA ASP A 25 9.23 12.27 -2.29
C ASP A 25 8.11 12.81 -3.20
N ASP A 26 7.67 14.04 -2.90
CA ASP A 26 6.70 14.73 -3.73
C ASP A 26 7.37 15.57 -4.82
N ALA A 27 6.92 15.38 -6.05
CA ALA A 27 7.27 16.19 -7.21
C ALA A 27 6.05 16.98 -7.69
N ALA A 28 5.67 18.01 -6.93
CA ALA A 28 4.54 18.90 -7.22
C ALA A 28 3.19 18.18 -7.28
N GLY A 29 2.91 17.35 -6.28
CA GLY A 29 1.67 16.58 -6.19
C GLY A 29 1.68 15.28 -7.00
N LEU A 30 2.86 14.80 -7.40
CA LEU A 30 3.06 13.51 -8.07
C LEU A 30 4.22 12.76 -7.39
N PRO A 31 4.27 11.41 -7.49
CA PRO A 31 5.44 10.65 -7.04
C PRO A 31 6.72 11.16 -7.71
N GLY A 32 7.71 11.52 -6.90
CA GLY A 32 9.01 11.99 -7.35
C GLY A 32 10.08 10.90 -7.30
N ALA A 33 11.22 11.20 -6.67
CA ALA A 33 12.34 10.30 -6.50
C ALA A 33 12.05 9.23 -5.44
N LEU A 34 12.51 8.00 -5.69
CA LEU A 34 12.47 6.91 -4.71
C LEU A 34 13.41 7.25 -3.55
N ILE A 35 12.87 7.25 -2.33
CA ILE A 35 13.59 7.55 -1.08
C ILE A 35 13.73 6.33 -0.15
N GLY A 36 13.07 5.22 -0.48
CA GLY A 36 13.22 3.94 0.21
C GLY A 36 12.36 2.86 -0.43
N SER A 37 12.70 1.60 -0.19
CA SER A 37 11.91 0.45 -0.64
C SER A 37 12.10 -0.76 0.27
N GLU A 38 11.08 -1.61 0.29
CA GLU A 38 11.02 -2.85 1.06
C GLU A 38 10.39 -3.93 0.20
N ALA A 39 11.11 -5.02 -0.04
CA ALA A 39 10.58 -6.17 -0.75
C ALA A 39 9.97 -7.17 0.24
N SER A 40 8.85 -7.77 -0.12
CA SER A 40 8.17 -8.81 0.63
C SER A 40 7.90 -8.42 2.09
N VAL A 41 7.15 -7.34 2.30
CA VAL A 41 6.75 -6.92 3.64
C VAL A 41 5.89 -7.98 4.33
N THR A 42 5.88 -7.97 5.67
CA THR A 42 5.16 -8.99 6.43
C THR A 42 3.66 -8.70 6.35
N ILE A 43 2.89 -9.64 5.79
CA ILE A 43 1.43 -9.63 5.85
C ILE A 43 1.04 -10.27 7.19
N ASP A 44 0.57 -9.46 8.13
CA ASP A 44 0.19 -9.92 9.47
C ASP A 44 -1.19 -10.57 9.45
N ASN A 45 -2.09 -10.02 8.65
CA ASN A 45 -3.47 -10.45 8.55
C ASN A 45 -4.05 -10.08 7.19
N GLN A 46 -5.01 -10.89 6.72
CA GLN A 46 -5.85 -10.52 5.58
C GLN A 46 -7.24 -11.13 5.75
N THR A 47 -8.27 -10.38 5.40
CA THR A 47 -9.67 -10.84 5.46
C THR A 47 -10.46 -10.39 4.25
N VAL A 48 -11.36 -11.24 3.75
CA VAL A 48 -12.30 -10.85 2.70
C VAL A 48 -13.43 -10.04 3.34
N ILE A 49 -13.50 -8.75 3.03
CA ILE A 49 -14.48 -7.81 3.58
C ILE A 49 -15.65 -7.54 2.62
N GLY A 50 -15.60 -8.08 1.41
CA GLY A 50 -16.65 -7.94 0.42
C GLY A 50 -16.31 -8.62 -0.90
N ASN A 51 -17.22 -8.50 -1.86
CA ASN A 51 -17.03 -8.98 -3.23
C ASN A 51 -17.71 -8.01 -4.19
N ASN A 52 -17.05 -7.69 -5.31
CA ASN A 52 -17.64 -6.90 -6.38
C ASN A 52 -16.92 -7.17 -7.73
N PHE A 53 -17.64 -7.05 -8.84
CA PHE A 53 -17.15 -7.37 -10.20
C PHE A 53 -16.55 -8.78 -10.37
N GLY A 54 -16.92 -9.74 -9.51
CA GLY A 54 -16.35 -11.09 -9.52
C GLY A 54 -14.98 -11.22 -8.83
N PHE A 55 -14.59 -10.19 -8.06
CA PHE A 55 -13.38 -10.17 -7.26
C PHE A 55 -13.71 -10.02 -5.77
N ASP A 56 -12.97 -10.75 -4.93
CA ASP A 56 -12.97 -10.52 -3.49
C ASP A 56 -12.22 -9.23 -3.15
N VAL A 57 -12.75 -8.48 -2.18
CA VAL A 57 -12.08 -7.31 -1.59
C VAL A 57 -11.41 -7.75 -0.31
N ASN A 58 -10.08 -7.77 -0.32
CA ASN A 58 -9.25 -8.17 0.80
C ASN A 58 -8.81 -6.92 1.57
N GLU A 59 -9.11 -6.84 2.86
CA GLU A 59 -8.42 -5.92 3.77
C GLU A 59 -7.15 -6.62 4.25
N VAL A 60 -6.00 -5.99 4.00
CA VAL A 60 -4.67 -6.54 4.27
C VAL A 60 -3.94 -5.62 5.22
N GLU A 61 -3.47 -6.18 6.33
CA GLU A 61 -2.68 -5.50 7.35
C GLU A 61 -1.23 -5.97 7.24
N MET A 62 -0.31 -5.02 7.19
CA MET A 62 1.10 -5.27 6.95
C MET A 62 1.98 -4.53 7.96
N THR A 63 3.07 -5.17 8.35
CA THR A 63 4.17 -4.55 9.09
C THR A 63 5.29 -4.23 8.13
N VAL A 64 5.77 -2.98 8.19
CA VAL A 64 6.95 -2.50 7.48
C VAL A 64 8.08 -2.23 8.45
N THR A 65 9.31 -2.18 7.95
CA THR A 65 10.44 -1.69 8.72
C THR A 65 10.17 -0.22 9.07
N PRO A 66 10.39 0.24 10.32
CA PRO A 66 10.12 1.62 10.69
C PRO A 66 10.78 2.63 9.74
N PHE A 67 9.96 3.30 8.92
CA PHE A 67 10.44 4.25 7.92
C PHE A 67 10.10 5.69 8.31
N THR A 68 11.11 6.55 8.40
CA THR A 68 10.92 7.93 8.85
C THR A 68 10.77 8.89 7.67
N PHE A 69 9.59 9.50 7.56
CA PHE A 69 9.32 10.62 6.67
C PHE A 69 9.66 11.95 7.34
N MET A 70 10.60 12.69 6.74
CA MET A 70 11.15 13.93 7.29
C MET A 70 10.27 15.14 6.95
N GLY A 71 9.49 15.63 7.91
CA GLY A 71 8.69 16.84 7.71
C GLY A 71 9.48 18.14 7.89
N GLN A 72 8.91 19.24 7.41
CA GLN A 72 9.37 20.59 7.73
C GLN A 72 8.45 21.27 8.75
N ALA A 73 9.03 21.89 9.78
CA ALA A 73 8.26 22.63 10.77
C ALA A 73 7.48 23.79 10.11
N GLY A 74 6.18 23.86 10.34
CA GLY A 74 5.32 24.94 9.85
C GLY A 74 4.94 24.86 8.37
N SER A 75 5.30 23.78 7.66
CA SER A 75 4.87 23.54 6.27
C SER A 75 4.34 22.11 6.12
N PRO A 76 3.22 21.90 5.41
CA PRO A 76 2.85 20.55 4.99
C PRO A 76 3.98 19.96 4.13
N THR A 77 4.19 18.65 4.25
CA THR A 77 5.14 17.88 3.45
C THR A 77 4.40 16.65 2.95
N THR A 78 4.38 16.45 1.64
CA THR A 78 3.71 15.32 0.99
C THR A 78 4.74 14.24 0.65
N TYR A 79 4.32 12.99 0.74
CA TYR A 79 5.08 11.81 0.33
C TYR A 79 4.13 10.82 -0.34
N TRP A 80 4.70 9.94 -1.15
CA TRP A 80 3.95 8.91 -1.85
C TRP A 80 4.41 7.52 -1.40
N VAL A 81 3.44 6.62 -1.24
CA VAL A 81 3.68 5.21 -0.95
C VAL A 81 3.04 4.40 -2.05
N GLU A 82 3.86 3.62 -2.75
CA GLU A 82 3.41 2.64 -3.73
C GLU A 82 3.41 1.26 -3.07
N LEU A 83 2.38 0.49 -3.36
CA LEU A 83 2.30 -0.92 -3.03
C LEU A 83 2.30 -1.71 -4.35
N SER A 84 3.24 -2.64 -4.50
CA SER A 84 3.29 -3.59 -5.62
C SER A 84 2.88 -4.96 -5.13
N VAL A 85 1.83 -5.54 -5.71
CA VAL A 85 1.10 -6.65 -5.10
C VAL A 85 1.00 -7.85 -6.02
N THR A 86 1.16 -9.03 -5.44
CA THR A 86 0.96 -10.32 -6.12
C THR A 86 -0.27 -11.03 -5.57
N ASP A 87 -1.24 -11.33 -6.44
CA ASP A 87 -2.44 -12.09 -6.08
C ASP A 87 -2.15 -13.59 -5.92
N GLY A 88 -2.83 -14.23 -4.96
CA GLY A 88 -2.70 -15.66 -4.71
C GLY A 88 -3.39 -16.55 -5.74
N GLY A 89 -4.33 -15.98 -6.51
CA GLY A 89 -4.96 -16.66 -7.65
C GLY A 89 -4.05 -16.80 -8.87
N ALA A 90 -2.88 -16.15 -8.87
CA ALA A 90 -1.95 -16.07 -10.00
C ALA A 90 -2.62 -15.61 -11.32
N THR A 91 -3.64 -14.77 -11.19
CA THR A 91 -4.42 -14.24 -12.31
C THR A 91 -3.81 -12.95 -12.85
N GLY A 92 -2.93 -12.30 -12.08
CA GLY A 92 -2.38 -10.98 -12.40
C GLY A 92 -3.40 -9.85 -12.31
N SER A 93 -4.60 -10.13 -11.76
CA SER A 93 -5.71 -9.18 -11.65
C SER A 93 -5.76 -8.61 -10.23
N VAL A 94 -4.99 -7.55 -10.02
CA VAL A 94 -4.98 -6.78 -8.76
C VAL A 94 -5.53 -5.39 -9.03
N PHE A 95 -6.53 -4.96 -8.26
CA PHE A 95 -7.08 -3.60 -8.35
C PHE A 95 -7.16 -2.93 -6.97
N TRP A 96 -6.89 -1.63 -6.94
CA TRP A 96 -6.86 -0.83 -5.71
C TRP A 96 -8.22 -0.19 -5.41
N VAL A 97 -8.62 -0.17 -4.14
CA VAL A 97 -9.72 0.70 -3.69
C VAL A 97 -9.17 2.11 -3.54
N VAL A 98 -9.81 3.09 -4.19
CA VAL A 98 -9.55 4.51 -3.95
C VAL A 98 -10.73 5.09 -3.19
N THR A 99 -10.48 5.58 -1.99
CA THR A 99 -11.46 6.32 -1.18
C THR A 99 -10.97 7.74 -0.98
N SER A 100 -11.77 8.72 -1.42
CA SER A 100 -11.58 10.13 -1.09
C SER A 100 -12.61 10.55 -0.04
N SER A 101 -12.18 11.11 1.08
CA SER A 101 -13.07 11.80 2.02
C SER A 101 -12.99 13.31 1.79
N THR A 102 -14.14 13.97 1.64
CA THR A 102 -14.27 15.44 1.60
C THR A 102 -14.37 16.04 3.00
#